data_AF-A0A2B5CU95-F1
#
_entry.id   AF-A0A2B5CU95-F1
#
_cell.length_a   1.000
_cell.length_b   1.000
_cell.length_c   1.000
_cell.angle_alpha   90.00
_cell.angle_beta   90.00
_cell.angle_gamma   90.00
#
_symmetry.space_group_name_H-M   'P 1'
#
loop_
_entity.id
_entity.type
_entity.pdbx_description
1 polymer ?
#
loop_
_entity_poly.entity_id
_entity_poly.type
_entity_poly.pdbx_seq_one_letter_code
_entity_poly.pdbx_strand_id
1 'polypeptide(L)'
;MDDLINKFKEHIRWDEGMDDSMLSFYLNQGKNYVLNATGEQTEYLVIMCAGIFYEYRVSEKELIVALDAMTPFFVQEVFSDVEETE
;
A
#
# COMPACT_ATOMS: atom_id res chain seq x y z
N MET A 1 -11.16 9.49 -2.64
CA MET A 1 -11.07 8.04 -2.93
C MET A 1 -10.73 7.83 -4.39
N ASP A 2 -11.44 8.51 -5.29
CA ASP A 2 -11.25 8.42 -6.75
C ASP A 2 -9.83 8.78 -7.21
N ASP A 3 -9.22 9.82 -6.61
CA ASP A 3 -7.82 10.19 -6.90
C ASP A 3 -6.83 9.07 -6.56
N LEU A 4 -7.02 8.43 -5.42
CA LEU A 4 -6.16 7.33 -4.97
C LEU A 4 -6.31 6.08 -5.85
N ILE A 5 -7.53 5.81 -6.33
CA ILE A 5 -7.77 4.71 -7.28
C ILE A 5 -7.05 4.97 -8.60
N ASN A 6 -7.04 6.20 -9.11
CA ASN A 6 -6.34 6.54 -10.34
C ASN A 6 -4.82 6.38 -10.19
N LYS A 7 -4.25 6.92 -9.10
CA LYS A 7 -2.83 6.72 -8.78
C LYS A 7 -2.47 5.24 -8.64
N PHE A 8 -3.35 4.45 -8.04
CA PHE A 8 -3.14 3.02 -7.92
C PHE A 8 -3.19 2.29 -9.26
N LYS A 9 -4.14 2.64 -10.14
CA LYS A 9 -4.21 2.16 -11.51
C LYS A 9 -2.92 2.46 -12.28
N GLU A 10 -2.39 3.68 -12.17
CA GLU A 10 -1.11 4.05 -12.77
C GLU A 10 0.06 3.22 -12.20
N HIS A 11 0.10 3.03 -10.88
CA HIS A 11 1.15 2.27 -10.20
C HIS A 11 1.24 0.82 -10.68
N ILE A 12 0.11 0.14 -10.83
CA ILE A 12 0.05 -1.26 -11.28
C ILE A 12 0.00 -1.40 -12.81
N ARG A 13 0.12 -0.28 -13.55
CA ARG A 13 0.00 -0.22 -15.02
C ARG A 13 -1.30 -0.86 -15.52
N TRP A 14 -2.40 -0.43 -14.93
CA TRP A 14 -3.73 -0.92 -15.23
C TRP A 14 -4.16 -0.58 -16.66
N ASP A 15 -4.60 -1.58 -17.42
CA ASP A 15 -5.08 -1.39 -18.79
C ASP A 15 -6.57 -1.02 -18.84
N GLU A 16 -6.94 -0.18 -19.81
CA GLU A 16 -8.31 0.24 -20.04
C GLU A 16 -9.20 -0.97 -20.40
N GLY A 17 -10.32 -1.14 -19.69
CA GLY A 17 -11.26 -2.25 -19.88
C GLY A 17 -11.04 -3.47 -18.97
N MET A 18 -10.02 -3.47 -18.11
CA MET A 18 -9.88 -4.45 -17.04
C MET A 18 -10.91 -4.22 -15.91
N ASP A 19 -11.33 -5.28 -15.22
CA ASP A 19 -12.28 -5.23 -14.10
C ASP A 19 -11.67 -4.58 -12.85
N ASP A 20 -12.13 -3.38 -12.49
CA ASP A 20 -11.58 -2.60 -11.38
C ASP A 20 -12.33 -2.79 -10.05
N SER A 21 -13.29 -3.72 -10.00
CA SER A 21 -14.16 -3.94 -8.83
C SER A 21 -13.39 -4.25 -7.54
N MET A 22 -12.23 -4.90 -7.66
CA MET A 22 -11.38 -5.29 -6.53
C MET A 22 -10.32 -4.24 -6.15
N LEU A 23 -10.10 -3.19 -6.94
CA LEU A 23 -9.04 -2.22 -6.65
C LEU A 23 -9.28 -1.49 -5.32
N SER A 24 -10.54 -1.14 -5.03
CA SER A 24 -10.92 -0.53 -3.75
C SER A 24 -10.66 -1.46 -2.56
N PHE A 25 -10.82 -2.77 -2.74
CA PHE A 25 -10.53 -3.75 -1.69
C PHE A 25 -9.03 -3.74 -1.34
N TYR A 26 -8.14 -3.81 -2.33
CA TYR A 26 -6.69 -3.79 -2.10
C TYR A 26 -6.22 -2.47 -1.49
N LEU A 27 -6.78 -1.34 -1.93
CA LEU A 27 -6.49 -0.03 -1.34
C LEU A 27 -6.91 0.05 0.12
N ASN A 28 -8.09 -0.47 0.48
CA ASN A 28 -8.51 -0.50 1.88
C ASN A 28 -7.63 -1.41 2.73
N GLN A 29 -7.20 -2.56 2.19
CA GLN A 29 -6.24 -3.41 2.86
C GLN A 29 -4.88 -2.72 3.05
N GLY A 30 -4.38 -2.03 2.03
CA GLY A 30 -3.17 -1.20 2.11
C GLY A 30 -3.28 -0.12 3.19
N LYS A 31 -4.38 0.63 3.23
CA LYS A 31 -4.65 1.64 4.26
C LYS A 31 -4.61 1.07 5.67
N ASN A 32 -5.32 -0.04 5.88
CA ASN A 32 -5.37 -0.68 7.20
C ASN A 32 -3.99 -1.19 7.62
N TYR A 33 -3.24 -1.77 6.69
CA TYR A 33 -1.91 -2.28 6.97
C TYR A 33 -0.93 -1.17 7.37
N VAL A 34 -0.88 -0.09 6.58
CA VAL A 34 -0.02 1.07 6.86
C VAL A 34 -0.42 1.74 8.16
N LEU A 35 -1.73 1.99 8.38
CA LEU A 35 -2.23 2.57 9.63
C LEU A 35 -1.79 1.76 10.85
N ASN A 36 -1.86 0.44 10.77
CA ASN A 36 -1.44 -0.43 11.88
C ASN A 36 0.08 -0.46 12.06
N ALA A 37 0.85 -0.26 10.99
CA ALA A 37 2.30 -0.30 11.01
C ALA A 37 2.94 1.02 11.46
N THR A 38 2.33 2.15 11.10
CA THR A 38 2.93 3.49 11.30
C THR A 38 2.11 4.42 12.19
N GLY A 39 0.82 4.14 12.41
CA GLY A 39 -0.10 5.06 13.08
C GLY A 39 -0.76 6.07 12.14
N GLU A 40 -0.32 6.12 10.86
CA GLU A 40 -0.81 7.06 9.86
C GLU A 40 -1.15 6.39 8.52
N GLN A 41 -1.69 7.15 7.56
CA GLN A 41 -2.06 6.64 6.23
C GLN A 41 -1.29 7.33 5.11
N THR A 42 0.05 7.27 5.17
CA THR A 42 0.93 7.83 4.14
C THR A 42 0.60 7.25 2.77
N GLU A 43 0.17 8.12 1.85
CA GLU A 43 -0.42 7.73 0.56
C GLU A 43 0.49 6.79 -0.24
N TYR A 44 1.79 7.09 -0.28
CA TYR A 44 2.79 6.29 -0.98
C TYR A 44 2.86 4.85 -0.45
N LEU A 45 2.94 4.69 0.88
CA LEU A 45 3.01 3.37 1.52
C LEU A 45 1.72 2.57 1.29
N VAL A 46 0.58 3.26 1.28
CA VAL A 46 -0.73 2.65 0.99
C VAL A 46 -0.76 2.09 -0.42
N ILE A 47 -0.30 2.86 -1.42
CA ILE A 47 -0.24 2.42 -2.82
C ILE A 47 0.71 1.23 -2.98
N MET A 48 1.89 1.27 -2.34
CA MET A 48 2.87 0.17 -2.36
C MET A 48 2.28 -1.11 -1.78
N CYS A 49 1.68 -1.04 -0.58
CA CYS A 49 1.07 -2.21 0.06
C CYS A 49 -0.12 -2.75 -0.74
N ALA A 50 -0.97 -1.87 -1.29
CA ALA A 50 -2.07 -2.26 -2.15
C ALA A 50 -1.56 -2.98 -3.42
N GLY A 51 -0.45 -2.52 -4.01
CA GLY A 51 0.20 -3.17 -5.16
C GLY A 51 0.71 -4.57 -4.82
N ILE A 52 1.33 -4.72 -3.65
CA ILE A 52 1.78 -6.03 -3.13
C ILE A 52 0.59 -6.99 -2.96
N PHE A 53 -0.52 -6.53 -2.35
CA PHE A 53 -1.72 -7.36 -2.18
C PHE A 53 -2.40 -7.69 -3.52
N TYR A 54 -2.37 -6.76 -4.47
CA TYR A 54 -2.86 -7.00 -5.81
C TYR A 54 -2.01 -8.05 -6.54
N GLU A 55 -0.69 -7.99 -6.46
CA GLU A 55 0.19 -8.93 -7.18
C GLU A 55 0.15 -10.33 -6.57
N TYR A 56 0.33 -10.43 -5.25
CA TYR A 56 0.53 -11.71 -4.55
C TYR A 56 -0.74 -12.25 -3.89
N ARG A 57 -1.83 -12.36 -4.67
CA ARG A 57 -3.17 -12.80 -4.19
C ARG A 57 -3.23 -14.24 -3.66
N VAL A 58 -2.28 -15.08 -4.06
CA VAL A 58 -2.27 -16.53 -3.74
C VAL A 58 -0.93 -16.99 -3.16
N SER A 59 0.16 -16.31 -3.51
CA SER A 59 1.52 -16.72 -3.14
C SER A 59 1.92 -16.16 -1.78
N GLU A 60 1.65 -16.92 -0.72
CA GLU A 60 1.94 -16.53 0.67
C GLU A 60 3.42 -16.18 0.88
N LYS A 61 4.35 -16.96 0.31
CA LYS A 61 5.78 -16.74 0.48
C LYS A 61 6.25 -15.43 -0.14
N GLU A 62 5.80 -15.14 -1.36
CA GLU A 62 6.18 -13.91 -2.06
C GLU A 62 5.53 -12.68 -1.41
N LEU A 63 4.28 -12.84 -0.95
CA LEU A 63 3.59 -11.81 -0.17
C LEU A 63 4.39 -11.44 1.09
N ILE A 64 4.80 -12.43 1.89
CA ILE A 64 5.58 -12.18 3.11
C ILE A 64 6.89 -11.48 2.79
N VAL A 65 7.64 -11.98 1.79
CA VAL A 65 8.93 -11.37 1.40
C VAL A 65 8.75 -9.93 0.94
N ALA A 66 7.70 -9.63 0.18
CA ALA A 66 7.42 -8.27 -0.29
C ALA A 66 7.02 -7.34 0.86
N LEU A 67 6.20 -7.80 1.81
CA LEU A 67 5.83 -7.00 2.99
C LEU A 67 7.02 -6.78 3.93
N ASP A 68 7.86 -7.79 4.14
CA ASP A 68 9.08 -7.65 4.96
C ASP A 68 10.04 -6.62 4.35
N ALA A 69 10.14 -6.56 3.02
CA ALA A 69 10.94 -5.55 2.33
C ALA A 69 10.42 -4.11 2.54
N MET A 70 9.16 -3.93 2.95
CA MET A 70 8.60 -2.62 3.27
C MET A 70 9.00 -2.13 4.68
N THR A 71 9.55 -3.00 5.53
CA THR A 71 9.90 -2.67 6.93
C THR A 71 10.74 -1.39 7.08
N PRO A 72 11.82 -1.18 6.31
CA PRO A 72 12.64 0.04 6.46
C PRO A 72 11.85 1.33 6.21
N PHE A 73 10.87 1.29 5.29
CA PHE A 73 10.04 2.45 4.97
C PHE A 73 9.05 2.77 6.10
N PHE A 74 8.45 1.73 6.72
CA PHE A 74 7.58 1.94 7.89
C PHE A 74 8.36 2.52 9.07
N VAL A 75 9.57 2.01 9.31
CA VAL A 75 10.45 2.51 10.37
C VAL A 75 10.79 3.98 10.12
N GLN A 76 11.20 4.33 8.91
CA GLN A 76 11.52 5.71 8.56
C GLN A 76 10.31 6.64 8.73
N GLU A 77 9.12 6.20 8.34
CA GLU A 77 7.89 6.99 8.47
C GLU A 77 7.62 7.34 9.93
N VAL A 78 7.64 6.33 10.81
CA VAL A 78 7.39 6.51 12.25
C VAL A 78 8.41 7.47 12.89
N PHE A 79 9.68 7.41 12.48
CA PHE A 79 10.69 8.33 13.02
C PHE A 79 10.52 9.76 12.51
N SER A 80 10.09 9.95 11.26
CA SER A 80 9.88 11.28 10.69
C SER A 80 8.75 12.02 11.42
N ASP A 81 7.68 11.31 11.79
CA ASP A 81 6.56 11.87 12.55
C ASP A 81 6.96 12.30 13.99
N VAL A 82 7.86 11.54 14.62
CA VAL A 82 8.40 11.91 15.94
C VAL A 82 9.27 13.16 15.88
N GLU A 83 10.03 13.37 14.80
CA GLU A 83 10.87 14.57 14.64
C GLU A 83 10.05 15.84 14.33
N GLU A 84 8.85 15.74 13.75
CA GLU A 84 7.98 16.90 13.52
C GLU A 84 7.23 17.39 14.78
N THR A 85 7.20 16.57 15.83
CA THR A 85 6.45 16.85 17.07
C THR A 85 7.32 17.35 18.23
N GLU A 86 8.64 17.51 18.04
CA GLU A 86 9.59 18.16 18.97
C GLU A 86 9.93 19.61 18.58
#